data_AF-Q3SH27-F1
#
_entry.id   AF-Q3SH27-F1
#
_cell.length_a   1.000
_cell.length_b   1.000
_cell.length_c   1.000
_cell.angle_alpha   90.00
_cell.angle_beta   90.00
_cell.angle_gamma   90.00
#
_symmetry.space_group_name_H-M   'P 1'
#
loop_
_entity.id
_entity.type
_entity.pdbx_description
1 polymer ?
#
loop_
_entity_poly.entity_id
_entity_poly.type
_entity_poly.pdbx_seq_one_letter_code
_entity_poly.pdbx_strand_id
1 'polypeptide(L)'
;MKIRIHASDRLAPAPSPALPLWQLAPTRDHAGRLLTDFMMLIPRLRSRPASEIERASRDIQAVLALHHDVVFADLNLKLNLLWVSLRPRPGAITELAAAIRLRVPEAVLVAHYAEPR
;
A
#
# COMPACT_ATOMS: atom_id res chain seq x y z
N MET A 1 4.70 10.31 7.66
CA MET A 1 4.16 9.34 6.71
C MET A 1 3.04 9.99 5.90
N LYS A 2 3.05 9.88 4.57
CA LYS A 2 1.98 10.40 3.69
C LYS A 2 1.20 9.21 3.11
N ILE A 3 -0.07 9.09 3.47
CA ILE A 3 -0.97 8.05 2.92
C ILE A 3 -1.83 8.70 1.84
N ARG A 4 -1.99 8.05 0.69
CA ARG A 4 -2.93 8.48 -0.35
C ARG A 4 -3.95 7.37 -0.60
N ILE A 5 -5.21 7.78 -0.69
CA ILE A 5 -6.33 6.91 -1.06
C ILE A 5 -7.00 7.57 -2.27
N HIS A 6 -7.12 6.83 -3.36
CA HIS A 6 -7.76 7.32 -4.58
C HIS A 6 -9.20 6.80 -4.69
N ALA A 7 -10.20 7.65 -4.43
CA ALA A 7 -11.62 7.36 -4.63
C ALA A 7 -12.13 7.94 -5.97
N SER A 8 -13.09 7.27 -6.62
CA SER A 8 -13.54 7.59 -7.99
C SER A 8 -14.80 8.46 -8.08
N ASP A 9 -15.09 9.35 -7.11
CA ASP A 9 -16.40 10.03 -7.04
C ASP A 9 -16.41 11.50 -7.45
N ARG A 10 -15.68 11.87 -8.51
CA ARG A 10 -15.90 13.15 -9.18
C ARG A 10 -15.86 12.94 -10.69
N LEU A 11 -16.91 13.39 -11.39
CA LEU A 11 -16.93 13.57 -12.84
C LEU A 11 -15.68 14.39 -13.23
N ALA A 12 -14.66 13.70 -13.72
CA ALA A 12 -13.35 14.27 -14.03
C ALA A 12 -13.31 14.73 -15.50
N PRO A 13 -12.51 15.77 -15.81
CA PRO A 13 -12.17 16.10 -17.19
C PRO A 13 -11.49 14.91 -17.89
N ALA A 14 -11.35 14.99 -19.23
CA ALA A 14 -10.78 13.94 -20.08
C ALA A 14 -9.61 13.18 -19.41
N PRO A 15 -9.57 11.83 -19.48
CA PRO A 15 -8.65 11.02 -18.69
C PRO A 15 -7.21 11.37 -19.06
N SER A 16 -6.54 12.15 -18.21
CA SER A 16 -5.09 12.23 -18.25
C SER A 16 -4.51 10.92 -17.69
N PRO A 17 -3.42 10.40 -18.27
CA PRO A 17 -2.75 9.25 -17.68
C PRO A 17 -2.34 9.62 -16.26
N ALA A 18 -2.71 8.77 -15.30
CA ALA A 18 -2.15 8.88 -13.96
C ALA A 18 -0.63 8.76 -14.04
N LEU A 19 0.10 9.54 -13.24
CA LEU A 19 1.55 9.37 -13.13
C LEU A 19 1.84 7.92 -12.71
N PRO A 20 2.82 7.25 -13.35
CA PRO A 20 3.17 5.89 -12.98
C PRO A 20 3.64 5.84 -11.52
N LEU A 21 3.33 4.74 -10.83
CA LEU A 21 3.58 4.60 -9.38
C LEU A 21 5.05 4.85 -8.99
N TRP A 22 6.01 4.49 -9.84
CA TRP A 22 7.44 4.73 -9.60
C TRP A 22 7.82 6.22 -9.56
N GLN A 23 6.99 7.12 -10.12
CA GLN A 23 7.15 8.58 -10.00
C GLN A 23 6.49 9.13 -8.73
N LEU A 24 5.62 8.36 -8.08
CA LEU A 24 4.87 8.78 -6.90
C LEU A 24 5.54 8.31 -5.60
N ALA A 25 6.16 7.12 -5.62
CA ALA A 25 6.85 6.54 -4.49
C ALA A 25 8.23 7.19 -4.29
N PRO A 26 8.59 7.61 -3.07
CA PRO A 26 9.94 8.10 -2.79
C PRO A 26 10.94 6.95 -2.90
N THR A 27 12.07 7.18 -3.56
CA THR A 27 13.18 6.21 -3.60
C THR A 27 14.14 6.39 -2.42
N ARG A 28 14.12 7.56 -1.79
CA ARG A 28 14.99 7.93 -0.66
C ARG A 28 14.23 8.62 0.47
N ASP A 29 14.69 8.44 1.70
CA ASP A 29 14.21 9.19 2.86
C ASP A 29 14.76 10.63 2.90
N HIS A 30 14.33 11.41 3.90
CA HIS A 30 14.81 12.79 4.11
C HIS A 30 16.32 12.91 4.37
N ALA A 31 16.99 11.82 4.78
CA ALA A 31 18.43 11.75 4.98
C ALA A 31 19.17 11.21 3.73
N GLY A 32 18.47 11.01 2.61
CA GLY A 32 19.02 10.49 1.36
C GLY A 32 19.26 8.98 1.35
N ARG A 33 18.80 8.22 2.34
CA ARG A 33 18.95 6.75 2.39
C ARG A 33 17.90 6.07 1.52
N LEU A 34 18.29 4.98 0.85
CA LEU A 34 17.37 4.20 0.02
C LEU A 34 16.22 3.62 0.85
N LEU A 35 15.04 3.57 0.23
CA LEU A 35 13.87 2.90 0.76
C LEU A 35 13.70 1.51 0.13
N THR A 36 12.91 0.67 0.78
CA THR A 36 12.49 -0.62 0.24
C THR A 36 10.98 -0.60 0.05
N ASP A 37 10.55 -1.04 -1.13
CA ASP A 37 9.15 -1.11 -1.51
C ASP A 37 8.63 -2.55 -1.46
N PHE A 38 7.36 -2.70 -1.13
CA PHE A 38 6.58 -3.89 -1.43
C PHE A 38 5.17 -3.53 -1.84
N MET A 39 4.47 -4.46 -2.46
CA MET A 39 3.07 -4.30 -2.84
C MET A 39 2.22 -5.41 -2.25
N MET A 40 0.96 -5.13 -1.98
CA MET A 40 -0.05 -6.14 -1.68
C MET A 40 -1.26 -5.98 -2.59
N LEU A 41 -1.78 -7.08 -3.11
CA LEU A 41 -3.07 -7.13 -3.77
C LEU A 41 -4.17 -7.37 -2.72
N ILE A 42 -5.29 -6.68 -2.84
CA ILE A 42 -6.47 -6.86 -1.97
C ILE A 42 -7.65 -7.26 -2.85
N PRO A 43 -7.76 -8.54 -3.23
CA PRO A 43 -8.71 -8.98 -4.25
C PRO A 43 -10.13 -8.50 -3.97
N ARG A 44 -10.78 -8.00 -5.02
CA ARG A 44 -12.19 -7.58 -5.03
C ARG A 44 -12.51 -6.37 -4.15
N LEU A 45 -11.53 -5.70 -3.54
CA LEU A 45 -11.78 -4.56 -2.65
C LEU A 45 -12.69 -3.50 -3.30
N ARG A 46 -12.38 -3.06 -4.52
CA ARG A 46 -13.17 -2.06 -5.27
C ARG A 46 -14.61 -2.45 -5.60
N SER A 47 -14.92 -3.75 -5.55
CA SER A 47 -16.27 -4.26 -5.86
C SER A 47 -17.14 -4.42 -4.61
N ARG A 48 -16.62 -4.09 -3.43
CA ARG A 48 -17.35 -4.18 -2.17
C ARG A 48 -18.20 -2.92 -1.92
N PRO A 49 -19.18 -3.00 -1.00
CA PRO A 49 -19.88 -1.82 -0.50
C PRO A 49 -18.91 -0.75 -0.01
N ALA A 50 -19.25 0.52 -0.20
CA ALA A 50 -18.41 1.65 0.19
C ALA A 50 -18.00 1.59 1.67
N SER A 51 -18.91 1.19 2.56
CA SER A 51 -18.64 1.03 3.99
C SER A 51 -17.58 -0.03 4.31
N GLU A 52 -17.49 -1.10 3.50
CA GLU A 52 -16.44 -2.12 3.63
C GLU A 52 -15.10 -1.63 3.10
N ILE A 53 -15.10 -0.87 2.00
CA ILE A 53 -13.89 -0.22 1.46
C ILE A 53 -13.32 0.75 2.49
N GLU A 54 -14.17 1.58 3.09
CA GLU A 54 -13.78 2.53 4.15
C GLU A 54 -13.27 1.82 5.40
N ARG A 55 -13.90 0.71 5.79
CA ARG A 55 -13.43 -0.11 6.92
C ARG A 55 -12.04 -0.68 6.64
N ALA A 56 -11.85 -1.36 5.52
CA ALA A 56 -10.55 -1.91 5.13
C ALA A 56 -9.48 -0.82 5.02
N SER A 57 -9.82 0.35 4.46
CA SER A 57 -8.91 1.50 4.36
C SER A 57 -8.47 2.01 5.73
N ARG A 58 -9.41 2.13 6.68
CA ARG A 58 -9.11 2.52 8.07
C ARG A 58 -8.26 1.49 8.79
N ASP A 59 -8.55 0.20 8.59
CA ASP A 59 -7.79 -0.88 9.20
C ASP A 59 -6.34 -0.92 8.70
N ILE A 60 -6.13 -0.74 7.39
CA ILE A 60 -4.79 -0.59 6.80
C ILE A 60 -4.09 0.64 7.37
N GLN A 61 -4.78 1.79 7.41
CA GLN A 61 -4.22 3.03 7.97
C GLN A 61 -3.79 2.86 9.43
N ALA A 62 -4.58 2.18 10.25
CA ALA A 62 -4.27 1.92 11.65
C ALA A 62 -3.01 1.06 11.80
N VAL A 63 -2.86 0.01 10.98
CA VAL A 63 -1.65 -0.82 10.97
C VAL A 63 -0.43 0.01 10.56
N LEU A 64 -0.51 0.76 9.45
CA LEU A 64 0.60 1.57 8.96
C LEU A 64 1.03 2.66 9.96
N ALA A 65 0.09 3.26 10.68
CA ALA A 65 0.38 4.29 11.68
C ALA A 65 1.21 3.79 12.87
N LEU A 66 1.17 2.49 13.17
CA LEU A 66 1.95 1.87 14.24
C LEU A 66 3.39 1.51 13.80
N HIS A 67 3.69 1.58 12.49
CA HIS A 67 4.98 1.18 11.93
C HIS A 67 5.80 2.40 11.50
N HIS A 68 6.71 2.83 12.39
CA HIS A 68 7.52 4.05 12.24
C HIS A 68 8.53 4.03 11.08
N ASP A 69 8.82 2.85 10.54
CA ASP A 69 9.65 2.63 9.36
C ASP A 69 8.91 2.91 8.05
N VAL A 70 7.58 2.97 8.04
CA VAL A 70 6.78 3.32 6.86
C VAL A 70 6.95 4.81 6.52
N VAL A 71 7.41 5.08 5.30
CA VAL A 71 7.61 6.43 4.79
C VAL A 71 6.43 6.86 3.91
N PHE A 72 5.95 5.95 3.08
CA PHE A 72 4.91 6.19 2.09
C PHE A 72 3.99 4.98 1.95
N ALA A 73 2.69 5.24 1.72
CA ALA A 73 1.74 4.22 1.36
C ALA A 73 0.69 4.78 0.39
N ASP A 74 0.33 3.99 -0.62
CA ASP A 74 -0.67 4.33 -1.63
C ASP A 74 -1.65 3.17 -1.82
N LEU A 75 -2.92 3.41 -1.54
CA LEU A 75 -4.00 2.46 -1.82
C LEU A 75 -4.70 2.84 -3.13
N ASN A 76 -4.39 2.09 -4.18
CA ASN A 76 -4.99 2.22 -5.49
C ASN A 76 -6.19 1.29 -5.62
N LEU A 77 -7.39 1.82 -5.37
CA LEU A 77 -8.64 1.08 -5.48
C LEU A 77 -8.92 0.62 -6.92
N LYS A 78 -8.49 1.35 -7.95
CA LYS A 78 -8.68 0.92 -9.35
C LYS A 78 -7.97 -0.41 -9.61
N LEU A 79 -6.80 -0.61 -9.01
CA LEU A 79 -5.99 -1.82 -9.15
C LEU A 79 -6.18 -2.84 -8.01
N ASN A 80 -6.91 -2.49 -6.95
CA ASN A 80 -6.93 -3.24 -5.70
C ASN A 80 -5.51 -3.47 -5.14
N LEU A 81 -4.65 -2.46 -5.21
CA LEU A 81 -3.23 -2.58 -4.89
C LEU A 81 -2.84 -1.58 -3.81
N LEU A 82 -2.15 -2.07 -2.78
CA LEU A 82 -1.47 -1.27 -1.76
C LEU A 82 0.02 -1.27 -2.07
N TRP A 83 0.61 -0.11 -2.32
CA TRP A 83 2.05 0.09 -2.39
C TRP A 83 2.53 0.64 -1.04
N VAL A 84 3.64 0.12 -0.51
CA VAL A 84 4.26 0.65 0.72
C VAL A 84 5.77 0.81 0.51
N SER A 85 6.29 1.97 0.89
CA SER A 85 7.73 2.25 0.99
C SER A 85 8.13 2.40 2.45
N LEU A 86 9.18 1.67 2.86
CA LEU A 86 9.70 1.71 4.23
C LEU A 86 11.23 1.87 4.29
N ARG A 87 11.73 2.28 5.45
CA ARG A 87 13.16 2.26 5.77
C ARG A 87 13.65 0.81 5.87
N PRO A 88 14.76 0.42 5.22
CA PRO A 88 15.22 -0.96 5.23
C PRO A 88 15.48 -1.48 6.65
N ARG A 89 14.80 -2.57 6.99
CA ARG A 89 14.97 -3.30 8.27
C ARG A 89 14.68 -4.78 8.04
N PRO A 90 15.52 -5.71 8.52
CA PRO A 90 15.27 -7.15 8.40
C PRO A 90 13.89 -7.53 8.94
N GLY A 91 13.13 -8.32 8.16
CA GLY A 91 11.81 -8.82 8.55
C GLY A 91 10.65 -7.81 8.46
N ALA A 92 10.91 -6.52 8.21
CA ALA A 92 9.88 -5.48 8.26
C ALA A 92 8.73 -5.68 7.26
N ILE A 93 9.03 -6.16 6.04
CA ILE A 93 8.00 -6.46 5.03
C ILE A 93 7.09 -7.60 5.51
N THR A 94 7.67 -8.68 6.04
CA THR A 94 6.93 -9.85 6.52
C THR A 94 6.06 -9.49 7.72
N GLU A 95 6.62 -8.75 8.68
CA GLU A 95 5.91 -8.24 9.86
C GLU A 95 4.72 -7.38 9.45
N LEU A 96 4.94 -6.38 8.60
CA LEU A 96 3.90 -5.45 8.17
C LEU A 96 2.82 -6.14 7.32
N ALA A 97 3.22 -7.03 6.40
CA ALA A 97 2.28 -7.81 5.60
C ALA A 97 1.42 -8.74 6.47
N ALA A 98 2.00 -9.36 7.49
CA ALA A 98 1.26 -10.17 8.44
C ALA A 98 0.27 -9.33 9.25
N ALA A 99 0.69 -8.16 9.77
CA ALA A 99 -0.16 -7.25 10.51
C ALA A 99 -1.35 -6.74 9.66
N ILE A 100 -1.12 -6.42 8.38
CA ILE A 100 -2.19 -6.06 7.44
C ILE A 100 -3.15 -7.25 7.26
N ARG A 101 -2.64 -8.47 7.05
CA ARG A 101 -3.48 -9.68 6.87
C ARG A 101 -4.32 -10.02 8.08
N LEU A 102 -3.89 -9.71 9.30
CA LEU A 102 -4.71 -9.90 10.50
C LEU A 102 -5.98 -9.04 10.49
N ARG A 103 -5.99 -7.92 9.75
CA ARG A 103 -7.11 -6.98 9.67
C ARG A 103 -7.84 -7.06 8.33
N VAL A 104 -7.12 -7.41 7.27
CA VAL A 104 -7.60 -7.55 5.89
C VAL A 104 -7.12 -8.91 5.36
N PRO A 105 -7.80 -10.02 5.72
CA PRO A 105 -7.32 -11.40 5.51
C PRO A 105 -7.01 -11.79 4.06
N GLU A 106 -7.74 -11.20 3.12
CA GLU A 106 -7.58 -11.40 1.68
C GLU A 106 -6.34 -10.71 1.09
N ALA A 107 -5.65 -9.86 1.85
CA ALA A 107 -4.48 -9.15 1.35
C ALA A 107 -3.33 -10.13 1.05
N VAL A 108 -2.81 -10.08 -0.18
CA VAL A 108 -1.76 -10.98 -0.68
C VAL A 108 -0.50 -10.17 -0.95
N LEU A 109 0.60 -10.53 -0.32
CA LEU A 109 1.91 -9.94 -0.60
C LEU A 109 2.36 -10.28 -2.02
N VAL A 110 2.71 -9.26 -2.80
CA VAL A 110 3.38 -9.40 -4.08
C VAL A 110 4.88 -9.45 -3.81
N ALA A 111 5.43 -10.65 -3.85
CA ALA A 111 6.87 -10.89 -3.69
C ALA A 111 7.33 -11.95 -4.70
N HIS A 112 8.61 -11.90 -5.07
CA HIS A 112 9.21 -13.01 -5.78
C HIS A 112 9.40 -14.18 -4.80
N TYR A 113 8.81 -15.33 -5.10
CA TYR A 113 9.06 -16.57 -4.37
C TYR A 113 10.50 -17.01 -4.68
N ALA A 114 11.45 -16.59 -3.84
CA ALA A 114 12.75 -17.26 -3.79
C ALA A 114 12.57 -18.43 -2.83
N GLU A 115 12.73 -19.67 -3.30
CA GLU A 115 12.73 -20.83 -2.42
C GLU A 115 13.71 -20.60 -1.25
N PRO A 116 13.33 -20.92 -0.01
CA PRO A 116 14.28 -20.97 1.09
C PRO A 116 15.29 -22.10 0.78
N ARG A 117 16.55 -21.72 0.56
CA ARG A 117 17.67 -22.67 0.48
C ARG A 117 17.99 -23.26 1.85
#